data_AF-A0A437UND7-F1
#
_entry.id   AF-A0A437UND7-F1
#
_cell.length_a   1.000
_cell.length_b   1.000
_cell.length_c   1.000
_cell.angle_alpha   90.00
_cell.angle_beta   90.00
_cell.angle_gamma   90.00
#
_symmetry.space_group_name_H-M   'P 1'
#
loop_
_entity.id
_entity.type
_entity.pdbx_description
1 polymer ?
#
loop_
_entity_poly.entity_id
_entity_poly.type
_entity_poly.pdbx_seq_one_letter_code
_entity_poly.pdbx_strand_id
1 'polypeptide(L)'
;MEINEVAIRKLMKEIIIKRRELSKQYFNLKQDLEKLNSDVYPRCMTKSTVIVTKKKNIKEVRTKNVTRNCGVIHSFERISSVIVEIVKQSNTPISNKEIYRKMIEDFQINISYSNLTCNIL
;
A
#
# COMPACT_ATOMS: atom_id res chain seq x y z
N MET A 1 -17.61 4.15 -58.94
CA MET A 1 -18.09 4.30 -57.54
C MET A 1 -17.53 3.22 -56.62
N GLU A 2 -17.27 2.00 -57.09
CA GLU A 2 -16.75 0.86 -56.29
C GLU A 2 -15.34 1.05 -55.68
N ILE A 3 -14.45 1.81 -56.33
CA ILE A 3 -13.05 2.00 -55.86
C ILE A 3 -13.00 2.68 -54.48
N ASN A 4 -13.94 3.61 -54.22
CA ASN A 4 -14.01 4.32 -52.95
C ASN A 4 -14.49 3.40 -51.81
N GLU A 5 -15.42 2.49 -52.08
CA GLU A 5 -15.88 1.55 -51.05
C GLU A 5 -14.78 0.57 -50.64
N VAL A 6 -13.99 0.09 -51.60
CA VAL A 6 -12.86 -0.81 -51.32
C VAL A 6 -11.80 -0.09 -50.47
N ALA A 7 -11.49 1.17 -50.78
CA ALA A 7 -10.57 1.98 -50.00
C ALA A 7 -11.07 2.22 -48.57
N ILE A 8 -12.36 2.56 -48.40
CA ILE A 8 -12.99 2.75 -47.08
C ILE A 8 -12.92 1.47 -46.25
N ARG A 9 -13.24 0.31 -46.84
CA ARG A 9 -13.17 -0.99 -46.14
C ARG A 9 -11.75 -1.34 -45.71
N LYS A 10 -10.73 -0.99 -46.51
CA LYS A 10 -9.32 -1.19 -46.15
C LYS A 10 -8.90 -0.31 -44.98
N LEU A 11 -9.24 0.98 -45.02
CA LEU A 11 -8.96 1.92 -43.93
C LEU A 11 -9.65 1.51 -42.63
N MET A 12 -10.91 1.04 -42.71
CA MET A 12 -11.62 0.51 -41.54
C MET A 12 -10.91 -0.70 -40.92
N LYS A 13 -10.41 -1.63 -41.74
CA LYS A 13 -9.62 -2.78 -41.25
C LYS A 13 -8.34 -2.32 -40.55
N GLU A 14 -7.62 -1.37 -41.12
CA GLU A 14 -6.40 -0.83 -40.51
C GLU A 14 -6.69 -0.14 -39.16
N ILE A 15 -7.78 0.64 -39.07
CA ILE A 15 -8.20 1.27 -37.81
C ILE A 15 -8.51 0.21 -36.74
N ILE A 16 -9.21 -0.86 -37.10
CA ILE A 16 -9.52 -1.95 -36.15
C ILE A 16 -8.24 -2.63 -35.66
N ILE A 17 -7.28 -2.89 -36.55
CA ILE A 17 -5.98 -3.47 -36.18
C ILE A 17 -5.23 -2.55 -35.23
N LYS A 18 -5.11 -1.26 -35.56
CA LYS A 18 -4.44 -0.27 -34.70
C LYS A 18 -5.10 -0.15 -33.33
N ARG A 19 -6.44 -0.18 -33.27
CA ARG A 19 -7.20 -0.15 -32.01
C ARG A 19 -6.93 -1.39 -31.14
N ARG A 20 -6.83 -2.58 -31.76
CA ARG A 20 -6.48 -3.82 -31.04
C ARG A 20 -5.07 -3.75 -30.48
N GLU A 21 -4.12 -3.25 -31.26
CA GLU A 21 -2.73 -3.08 -30.83
C GLU A 21 -2.61 -2.09 -29.66
N LEU A 22 -3.27 -0.93 -29.75
CA LEU A 22 -3.34 0.03 -28.63
C LEU A 22 -3.96 -0.57 -27.37
N SER A 23 -5.02 -1.36 -27.52
CA SER A 23 -5.67 -2.03 -26.39
C SER A 23 -4.70 -3.02 -25.73
N LYS A 24 -3.95 -3.79 -26.53
CA LYS A 24 -2.93 -4.72 -26.04
C LYS A 24 -1.83 -3.99 -25.27
N GLN A 25 -1.31 -2.90 -25.81
CA GLN A 25 -0.29 -2.08 -25.14
C GLN A 25 -0.80 -1.50 -23.82
N TYR A 26 -2.03 -0.99 -23.80
CA TYR A 26 -2.68 -0.51 -22.59
C TYR A 26 -2.79 -1.60 -21.51
N PHE A 27 -3.27 -2.79 -21.87
CA PHE A 27 -3.42 -3.89 -20.92
C PHE A 27 -2.09 -4.39 -20.39
N ASN A 28 -1.07 -4.51 -21.25
CA ASN A 28 0.28 -4.87 -20.83
C ASN A 28 0.84 -3.86 -19.83
N LEU A 29 0.77 -2.57 -20.15
CA LEU A 29 1.25 -1.50 -19.27
C LEU A 29 0.51 -1.47 -17.93
N LYS A 30 -0.81 -1.68 -17.96
CA LYS A 30 -1.62 -1.81 -16.75
C LYS A 30 -1.14 -2.97 -15.88
N GLN A 31 -0.87 -4.13 -16.49
CA GLN A 31 -0.40 -5.31 -15.77
C GLN A 31 1.00 -5.10 -15.18
N ASP A 32 1.89 -4.47 -15.93
CA ASP A 32 3.24 -4.12 -15.45
C ASP A 32 3.18 -3.15 -14.27
N LEU A 33 2.31 -2.14 -14.34
CA LEU A 33 2.05 -1.21 -13.23
C LEU A 33 1.42 -1.89 -12.02
N GLU A 34 0.49 -2.82 -12.22
CA GLU A 34 -0.10 -3.60 -11.12
C GLU A 34 0.95 -4.46 -10.43
N LYS A 35 1.85 -5.09 -11.20
CA LYS A 35 2.96 -5.89 -10.69
C LYS A 35 3.96 -5.02 -9.92
N LEU A 36 4.35 -3.88 -10.49
CA LEU A 36 5.22 -2.92 -9.80
C LEU A 36 4.59 -2.41 -8.51
N ASN A 37 3.29 -2.09 -8.52
CA ASN A 37 2.58 -1.69 -7.31
C ASN A 37 2.45 -2.81 -6.28
N SER A 38 2.34 -4.08 -6.68
CA SER A 38 2.36 -5.19 -5.72
C SER A 38 3.74 -5.44 -5.12
N ASP A 39 4.81 -5.16 -5.85
CA ASP A 39 6.19 -5.28 -5.36
C ASP A 39 6.55 -4.11 -4.43
N VAL A 40 5.96 -2.92 -4.65
CA VAL A 40 6.18 -1.72 -3.82
C VAL A 40 5.23 -1.67 -2.61
N TYR A 41 4.04 -2.29 -2.68
CA TYR A 41 3.11 -2.43 -1.57
C TYR A 41 2.51 -3.84 -1.53
N PRO A 42 2.90 -4.71 -0.58
CA PRO A 42 2.23 -5.99 -0.41
C PRO A 42 0.76 -5.72 -0.08
N ARG A 43 -0.12 -5.99 -1.05
CA ARG A 43 -1.57 -5.82 -0.93
C ARG A 43 -2.05 -6.84 0.10
N CYS A 44 -2.20 -6.39 1.34
CA CYS A 44 -2.55 -7.23 2.47
C CYS A 44 -4.01 -7.69 2.31
N MET A 45 -4.22 -8.86 1.71
CA MET A 45 -5.51 -9.54 1.71
C MET A 45 -5.84 -9.97 3.13
N THR A 46 -6.51 -9.11 3.90
CA THR A 46 -6.99 -9.41 5.25
C THR A 46 -8.14 -10.42 5.18
N LYS A 47 -7.82 -11.71 5.22
CA LYS A 47 -8.79 -12.72 5.66
C LYS A 47 -8.78 -12.72 7.19
N SER A 48 -9.62 -11.88 7.79
CA SER A 48 -9.88 -11.92 9.23
C SER A 48 -10.68 -13.20 9.54
N THR A 49 -10.01 -14.21 10.06
CA THR A 49 -10.68 -15.40 10.61
C THR A 49 -10.88 -15.18 12.10
N VAL A 50 -12.07 -14.75 12.49
CA VAL A 50 -12.45 -14.64 13.90
C VAL A 50 -12.78 -16.04 14.42
N ILE A 51 -11.90 -16.61 15.25
CA ILE A 51 -12.20 -17.83 16.00
C ILE A 51 -12.65 -17.40 17.41
N VAL A 52 -13.95 -17.46 17.68
CA VAL A 52 -14.52 -17.21 19.01
C VAL A 52 -14.45 -18.48 19.84
N THR A 53 -13.47 -18.59 20.74
CA THR A 53 -13.47 -19.62 21.79
C THR A 53 -14.22 -19.11 23.02
N LYS A 54 -15.39 -19.68 23.27
CA LYS A 54 -16.26 -19.36 24.40
C LYS A 54 -15.69 -19.98 25.68
N LYS A 55 -14.96 -19.21 26.49
CA LYS A 55 -14.74 -19.55 27.91
C LYS A 55 -15.49 -18.55 28.79
N LYS A 56 -16.31 -19.10 29.70
CA LYS A 56 -17.12 -18.34 30.66
C LYS A 56 -16.18 -17.54 31.57
N ASN A 57 -16.53 -16.27 31.75
CA ASN A 57 -15.96 -15.27 32.65
C ASN A 57 -14.65 -14.62 32.17
N ILE A 58 -14.77 -13.29 31.95
CA ILE A 58 -13.77 -12.33 31.48
C ILE A 58 -13.55 -12.37 29.96
N LYS A 59 -14.15 -11.38 29.27
CA LYS A 59 -13.89 -11.07 27.86
C LYS A 59 -12.48 -10.49 27.72
N GLU A 60 -11.45 -11.33 27.77
CA GLU A 60 -10.12 -10.98 27.29
C GLU A 60 -10.08 -11.33 25.79
N VAL A 61 -10.30 -10.34 24.92
CA VAL A 61 -10.07 -10.49 23.48
C VAL A 61 -8.56 -10.51 23.27
N ARG A 62 -7.93 -11.68 23.47
CA ARG A 62 -6.55 -11.88 23.05
C ARG A 62 -6.53 -12.17 21.57
N THR A 63 -6.39 -11.12 20.77
CA THR A 63 -6.01 -11.21 19.37
C THR A 63 -4.58 -11.75 19.31
N LYS A 64 -4.43 -13.08 19.27
CA LYS A 64 -3.15 -13.69 18.94
C LYS A 64 -2.91 -13.45 17.46
N ASN A 65 -2.29 -12.32 17.14
CA ASN A 65 -1.75 -12.05 15.82
C ASN A 65 -0.60 -13.05 15.59
N VAL A 66 -0.91 -14.15 14.92
CA VAL A 66 0.12 -15.01 14.33
C VAL A 66 0.64 -14.27 13.10
N THR A 67 1.55 -13.33 13.32
CA THR A 67 2.23 -12.61 12.23
C THR A 67 3.36 -13.47 11.71
N ARG A 68 3.08 -14.21 10.63
CA ARG A 68 4.12 -14.63 9.69
C ARG A 68 4.59 -13.37 8.97
N ASN A 69 5.77 -12.87 9.33
CA ASN A 69 6.68 -12.01 8.56
C ASN A 69 6.06 -11.10 7.47
N CYS A 70 5.04 -10.34 7.83
CA CYS A 70 4.53 -9.21 7.06
C CYS A 70 4.49 -8.04 8.06
N GLY A 71 5.05 -6.89 7.68
CA GLY A 71 5.41 -5.78 8.57
C GLY A 71 4.43 -5.58 9.74
N VAL A 72 4.97 -5.57 10.96
CA VAL A 72 4.19 -5.43 12.18
C VAL A 72 3.35 -4.16 12.06
N ILE A 73 2.02 -4.32 11.97
CA ILE A 73 1.11 -3.18 12.00
C ILE A 73 1.15 -2.63 13.42
N HIS A 74 1.79 -1.48 13.60
CA HIS A 74 1.84 -0.80 14.88
C HIS A 74 0.53 -0.06 15.12
N SER A 75 -0.04 -0.20 16.31
CA SER A 75 -1.21 0.60 16.71
C SER A 75 -0.83 2.07 16.80
N PHE A 76 -1.80 2.96 16.57
CA PHE A 76 -1.58 4.40 16.72
C PHE A 76 -1.04 4.76 18.11
N GLU A 77 -1.57 4.13 19.16
CA GLU A 77 -1.09 4.32 20.55
C GLU A 77 0.40 3.99 20.73
N ARG A 78 0.89 2.95 20.03
CA ARG A 78 2.31 2.59 20.07
C ARG A 78 3.15 3.65 19.37
N ILE A 79 2.70 4.10 18.20
CA ILE A 79 3.38 5.15 17.41
C ILE A 79 3.43 6.46 18.21
N SER A 80 2.29 6.91 18.75
CA SER A 80 2.20 8.14 19.53
C SER A 80 3.09 8.09 20.78
N SER A 81 3.12 6.95 21.48
CA SER A 81 3.99 6.76 22.65
C SER A 81 5.47 6.92 22.30
N VAL A 82 5.89 6.37 21.15
CA VAL A 82 7.27 6.50 20.66
C VAL A 82 7.59 7.94 20.26
N ILE A 83 6.68 8.65 19.59
CA ILE A 83 6.88 10.08 19.27
C ILE A 83 7.10 10.87 20.56
N VAL A 84 6.23 10.68 21.55
CA VAL A 84 6.33 11.37 22.84
C VAL A 84 7.66 11.06 23.52
N GLU A 85 8.12 9.81 23.48
CA GLU A 85 9.42 9.41 24.02
C GLU A 85 10.58 10.11 23.29
N ILE A 86 10.59 10.12 21.96
CA ILE A 86 11.59 10.80 21.13
C ILE A 86 11.63 12.30 21.44
N VAL A 87 10.47 12.95 21.52
CA VAL A 87 10.37 14.38 21.80
C VAL A 87 10.83 14.70 23.22
N LYS A 88 10.45 13.89 24.21
CA LYS A 88 10.89 14.06 25.61
C LYS A 88 12.39 13.91 25.81
N GLN A 89 13.02 13.03 25.03
CA GLN A 89 14.47 12.83 25.08
C GLN A 89 15.25 13.95 24.37
N SER A 90 14.59 14.76 23.55
CA SER A 90 15.24 15.87 22.85
C SER A 90 15.22 17.13 23.70
N ASN A 91 16.40 17.67 24.01
CA ASN A 91 16.53 18.97 24.68
C ASN A 91 16.28 20.17 23.75
N THR A 92 16.07 19.93 22.46
CA THR A 92 15.83 20.97 21.45
C THR A 92 14.67 20.57 20.54
N PRO A 93 14.00 21.55 19.88
CA PRO A 93 12.98 21.25 18.89
C PRO A 93 13.55 20.34 17.79
N ILE A 94 12.94 19.17 17.61
CA ILE A 94 13.39 18.16 16.66
C ILE A 94 12.57 18.26 15.37
N SER A 95 13.22 18.05 14.22
CA SER A 95 12.53 18.11 12.93
C SER A 95 11.77 16.81 12.64
N ASN A 96 10.71 16.88 11.82
CA ASN A 96 9.94 15.69 11.42
C ASN A 96 10.81 14.63 10.74
N LYS A 97 11.88 15.04 10.02
CA LYS A 97 12.84 14.12 9.39
C LYS A 97 13.65 13.35 10.43
N GLU A 98 14.01 13.99 11.54
CA GLU A 98 14.77 13.35 12.60
C GLU A 98 13.92 12.42 13.45
N ILE A 99 12.66 12.80 13.72
CA ILE A 99 11.67 11.91 14.37
C ILE A 99 11.52 10.64 13.53
N TYR A 100 11.34 10.79 12.21
CA TYR A 100 11.23 9.66 11.28
C TYR A 100 12.45 8.74 11.32
N ARG A 101 13.65 9.32 11.26
CA ARG A 101 14.90 8.56 11.32
C ARG A 101 15.01 7.78 12.62
N LYS A 102 14.78 8.42 13.77
CA LYS A 102 14.82 7.77 15.09
C LYS A 102 13.79 6.65 15.24
N MET A 103 12.59 6.82 14.68
CA MET A 103 11.59 5.75 14.68
C MET A 103 12.04 4.48 13.96
N ILE A 104 12.77 4.63 12.85
CA ILE A 104 13.26 3.51 12.06
C ILE A 104 14.51 2.89 12.71
N GLU A 105 15.46 3.73 13.12
CA GLU A 105 16.76 3.29 13.66
C GLU A 105 16.63 2.73 15.08
N ASP A 106 16.01 3.49 15.98
CA ASP A 106 16.01 3.17 17.42
C ASP A 106 14.84 2.24 17.79
N PHE A 107 13.69 2.39 17.13
CA PHE A 107 12.45 1.69 17.48
C PHE A 107 11.99 0.65 16.45
N GLN A 108 12.68 0.53 15.31
CA GLN A 108 12.36 -0.38 14.20
C GLN A 108 10.89 -0.29 13.72
N ILE A 109 10.27 0.88 13.87
CA ILE A 109 8.91 1.13 13.40
C ILE A 109 8.99 1.54 11.93
N ASN A 110 8.55 0.65 11.05
CA ASN A 110 8.51 0.92 9.63
C ASN A 110 7.21 1.64 9.26
N ILE A 111 7.29 2.95 9.04
CA ILE A 111 6.20 3.80 8.59
C ILE A 111 6.67 4.63 7.40
N SER A 112 5.77 5.04 6.50
CA SER A 112 6.13 5.97 5.43
C SER A 112 6.30 7.39 5.97
N TYR A 113 7.32 8.13 5.49
CA TYR A 113 7.56 9.51 5.88
C TYR A 113 6.36 10.42 5.59
N SER A 114 5.68 10.21 4.46
CA SER A 114 4.47 10.94 4.11
C SER A 114 3.34 10.66 5.10
N ASN A 115 3.18 9.40 5.52
CA ASN A 115 2.16 9.06 6.51
C ASN A 115 2.47 9.65 7.90
N LEU A 116 3.75 9.67 8.30
CA LEU A 116 4.16 10.30 9.55
C LEU A 116 3.87 11.81 9.56
N THR A 117 4.16 12.50 8.45
CA THR A 117 4.06 13.97 8.37
C THR A 117 2.67 14.50 8.04
N CYS A 118 1.84 13.73 7.34
CA CYS A 118 0.51 14.19 6.93
C CYS A 118 -0.60 13.71 7.86
N ASN A 119 -0.43 12.55 8.51
CA ASN A 119 -1.51 11.88 9.25
C ASN A 119 -1.22 11.67 10.74
N ILE A 120 0.00 11.94 11.22
CA ILE A 120 0.40 11.63 12.60
C ILE A 120 0.97 12.85 13.34
N LEU A 121 1.97 13.51 12.78
CA LEU A 121 2.56 14.76 13.29
C LEU A 121 1.78 15.97 12.80
#